data_AF-A0A954QR75-F1
#
_entry.id   AF-A0A954QR75-F1
#
_cell.length_a   1.000
_cell.length_b   1.000
_cell.length_c   1.000
_cell.angle_alpha   90.00
_cell.angle_beta   90.00
_cell.angle_gamma   90.00
#
_symmetry.space_group_name_H-M   'P 1'
#
loop_
_entity.id
_entity.type
_entity.pdbx_description
1 polymer ?
#
loop_
_entity_poly.entity_id
_entity_poly.type
_entity_poly.pdbx_seq_one_letter_code
_entity_poly.pdbx_strand_id
1 'polypeptide(L)' 'NTIMAVLGHNPDPAKGGNYNIPQSEWIEGIFSGTHGSYWDADGNLYVQDWNVDGRIMKLTRVH' A
#
# COMPACT_ATOMS: atom_id res chain seq x y z
N ASN A 1 18.36 8.28 -14.34
CA ASN A 1 17.43 7.61 -13.40
C ASN A 1 16.19 8.46 -13.26
N THR A 2 15.04 7.95 -13.70
CA THR A 2 13.74 8.64 -13.60
C THR A 2 12.86 7.81 -12.66
N ILE A 3 12.16 8.48 -11.74
CA ILE A 3 11.18 7.81 -10.88
C ILE A 3 9.99 7.42 -11.77
N MET A 4 9.68 6.12 -11.83
CA MET A 4 8.56 5.59 -12.60
C MET A 4 7.27 5.52 -11.79
N ALA A 5 7.37 5.28 -10.48
CA ALA A 5 6.23 5.21 -9.57
C ALA A 5 6.67 5.44 -8.11
N VAL A 6 5.74 5.88 -7.28
CA VAL A 6 5.90 5.97 -5.82
C VAL A 6 4.80 5.13 -5.19
N LEU A 7 5.20 4.06 -4.49
CA LEU A 7 4.29 3.25 -3.68
C LEU A 7 4.19 3.81 -2.27
N GLY A 8 2.98 3.74 -1.70
CA GLY A 8 2.72 4.23 -0.35
C GLY A 8 2.37 5.72 -0.25
N HIS A 9 2.27 6.43 -1.38
CA HIS A 9 1.73 7.78 -1.38
C HIS A 9 0.23 7.77 -1.02
N ASN A 10 -0.13 8.54 -0.01
CA ASN A 10 -1.52 8.85 0.30
C ASN A 10 -1.80 10.31 -0.09
N PRO A 11 -2.82 10.59 -0.91
CA PRO A 11 -3.17 11.95 -1.27
C PRO A 11 -3.70 12.76 -0.09
N ASP A 12 -4.19 12.10 0.96
CA ASP A 12 -4.56 12.71 2.23
C ASP A 12 -3.38 12.59 3.22
N PRO A 13 -2.64 13.68 3.50
CA PRO A 13 -1.49 13.65 4.39
C PRO A 13 -1.86 13.34 5.84
N ALA A 14 -3.13 13.48 6.26
CA ALA A 14 -3.57 13.07 7.60
C ALA A 14 -3.72 11.55 7.73
N LYS A 15 -3.81 10.84 6.60
CA LYS A 15 -3.94 9.38 6.54
C LYS A 15 -2.64 8.67 6.19
N GLY A 16 -1.70 9.34 5.54
CA GLY A 16 -0.37 8.83 5.28
C GLY A 16 0.48 8.71 6.56
N GLY A 17 0.99 7.52 6.85
CA GLY A 17 1.71 7.22 8.09
C GLY A 17 0.81 7.03 9.32
N ASN A 18 -0.50 6.87 9.15
CA ASN A 18 -1.45 6.78 10.25
C ASN A 18 -1.85 5.31 10.54
N TYR A 19 -1.56 4.87 11.76
CA TYR A 19 -1.92 3.54 12.25
C TYR A 19 -3.44 3.35 12.45
N ASN A 20 -4.15 4.41 12.85
CA ASN A 20 -5.55 4.32 13.31
C ASN A 20 -6.58 4.40 12.18
N ILE A 21 -6.25 3.97 10.96
CA ILE A 21 -7.19 3.96 9.83
C ILE A 21 -8.03 2.67 9.89
N PRO A 22 -9.33 2.76 10.22
CA PRO A 22 -10.18 1.59 10.31
C PRO A 22 -10.49 1.02 8.92
N GLN A 23 -10.81 -0.27 8.86
CA GLN A 23 -11.17 -0.94 7.60
C GLN A 23 -12.27 -0.23 6.79
N SER A 24 -13.24 0.41 7.43
CA SER A 24 -14.32 1.15 6.76
C SER A 24 -13.86 2.35 5.93
N GLU A 25 -12.64 2.84 6.18
CA GLU A 25 -12.04 3.97 5.47
C GLU A 25 -11.02 3.55 4.40
N TRP A 26 -10.83 2.24 4.19
CA TRP A 26 -9.91 1.76 3.18
C TRP A 26 -10.37 2.11 1.77
N ILE A 27 -9.42 2.62 1.00
CA ILE A 27 -9.59 2.89 -0.43
C ILE A 27 -8.65 1.96 -1.18
N GLU A 28 -9.17 1.29 -2.20
CA GLU A 28 -8.38 0.40 -3.04
C GLU A 28 -7.24 1.17 -3.72
N GLY A 29 -6.04 0.58 -3.74
CA GLY A 29 -4.84 1.22 -4.28
C GLY A 29 -4.22 2.33 -3.41
N ILE A 30 -4.84 2.72 -2.29
CA ILE A 30 -4.30 3.73 -1.36
C ILE A 30 -3.84 3.06 -0.07
N PHE A 31 -2.68 3.48 0.42
CA PHE A 31 -2.03 2.96 1.62
C PHE A 31 -1.98 4.01 2.73
N SER A 32 -2.02 3.58 3.99
CA SER A 32 -1.96 4.46 5.16
C SER A 32 -0.69 4.27 5.99
N GLY A 33 0.03 3.16 5.84
CA GLY A 33 1.22 2.85 6.61
C GLY A 33 2.09 1.78 5.95
N THR A 34 2.58 2.01 4.73
CA THR A 34 3.43 1.02 4.04
C THR A 34 4.72 0.74 4.80
N HIS A 35 5.00 -0.53 5.12
CA HIS A 35 6.20 -0.93 5.88
C HIS A 35 7.08 -1.97 5.16
N GLY A 36 6.51 -2.73 4.22
CA GLY A 36 7.25 -3.76 3.52
C GLY A 36 6.64 -4.05 2.17
N SER A 37 7.48 -4.53 1.26
CA SER A 37 7.03 -5.00 -0.05
C SER A 37 7.80 -6.23 -0.51
N TYR A 38 7.15 -7.04 -1.35
CA TYR A 38 7.72 -8.27 -1.87
C TYR A 38 7.17 -8.56 -3.26
N TRP A 39 8.04 -9.01 -4.18
CA TRP A 39 7.64 -9.51 -5.49
C TRP A 39 7.54 -11.03 -5.46
N ASP A 40 6.41 -11.60 -5.88
CA ASP A 40 6.34 -13.04 -6.13
C ASP A 40 6.96 -13.43 -7.48
N ALA A 41 7.08 -14.74 -7.70
CA ALA A 41 7.69 -15.30 -8.92
C ALA A 41 6.93 -14.94 -10.21
N ASP A 42 5.65 -14.60 -10.10
CA ASP A 42 4.82 -14.17 -11.24
C ASP A 42 4.94 -12.66 -11.52
N GLY A 43 5.65 -11.94 -10.65
CA GLY A 43 5.84 -10.49 -10.74
C GLY A 43 4.67 -9.69 -10.18
N ASN A 44 3.86 -10.24 -9.28
CA ASN A 44 2.90 -9.46 -8.50
C ASN A 44 3.61 -8.81 -7.31
N LEU A 45 3.14 -7.62 -6.92
CA LEU A 45 3.68 -6.88 -5.77
C LEU A 45 2.76 -7.02 -4.56
N TYR A 46 3.31 -7.47 -3.45
CA TYR A 46 2.64 -7.43 -2.15
C TYR A 46 3.14 -6.23 -1.37
N VAL A 47 2.22 -5.55 -0.70
CA VAL A 47 2.53 -4.41 0.17
C VAL A 47 1.92 -4.65 1.54
N GLN A 48 2.77 -4.60 2.58
CA GLN A 48 2.34 -4.54 3.97
C GLN A 48 1.92 -3.11 4.31
N ASP A 49 0.67 -2.98 4.74
CA ASP A 49 0.09 -1.75 5.20
C ASP A 49 -0.24 -1.86 6.69
N TRP A 50 0.54 -1.15 7.48
CA TRP A 50 0.44 -1.10 8.93
C TRP A 50 -0.68 -0.15 9.34
N ASN A 51 -1.81 -0.73 9.70
CA ASN A 51 -2.96 -0.06 10.28
C ASN A 51 -3.52 -0.93 11.43
N VAL A 52 -4.58 -0.46 12.10
CA VAL A 52 -5.15 -1.07 13.30
C VAL A 52 -5.58 -2.53 13.10
N ASP A 53 -6.04 -2.88 11.91
CA ASP A 53 -6.50 -4.23 11.57
C ASP A 53 -5.40 -5.09 10.93
N GLY A 54 -4.33 -4.45 10.43
CA GLY A 54 -3.30 -5.08 9.61
C GLY A 54 -3.81 -5.40 8.20
N ARG A 55 -3.06 -5.00 7.16
CA ARG A 55 -3.48 -5.21 5.78
C ARG A 55 -2.33 -5.65 4.88
N ILE A 56 -2.60 -6.63 4.01
CA ILE A 56 -1.76 -6.99 2.88
C ILE A 56 -2.54 -6.71 1.61
N MET A 57 -1.97 -5.93 0.69
CA MET A 57 -2.54 -5.72 -0.65
C MET A 57 -1.66 -6.41 -1.69
N LYS A 58 -2.28 -7.17 -2.59
CA LYS A 58 -1.64 -7.76 -3.77
C LYS A 58 -1.98 -6.90 -4.98
N LEU A 59 -0.98 -6.26 -5.58
CA LEU A 59 -1.08 -5.58 -6.87
C LEU A 59 -0.70 -6.59 -7.96
N THR A 60 -1.65 -6.90 -8.82
CA THR A 60 -1.47 -7.88 -9.89
C THR A 60 -0.70 -7.27 -11.05
N ARG A 61 0.21 -8.05 -11.61
CA ARG A 61 0.88 -7.67 -12.86
C ARG A 61 -0.16 -7.61 -13.98
N VAL A 62 -0.19 -6.49 -14.70
CA VAL A 62 -0.96 -6.35 -15.94
C VAL A 62 -0.06 -6.63 -17.15
N HIS A 63 -0.60 -7.35 -18.14
CA HIS A 63 0.09 -7.74 -19.38
C HIS A 63 -0.11 -6.70 -20.48
#